data_AF-A0A7G8WCY5-F1
#
_entry.id   AF-A0A7G8WCY5-F1
#
_cell.length_a   1.000
_cell.length_b   1.000
_cell.length_c   1.000
_cell.angle_alpha   90.00
_cell.angle_beta   90.00
_cell.angle_gamma   90.00
#
_symmetry.space_group_name_H-M   'P 1'
#
loop_
_entity.id
_entity.type
_entity.pdbx_description
1 polymer ?
#
loop_
_entity_poly.entity_id
_entity_poly.type
_entity_poly.pdbx_seq_one_letter_code
_entity_poly.pdbx_strand_id
1 'polypeptide(L)'
;MKKYILLIFLLNLGIGIAQTEFPFYEQIAFDFYQSKLIDSFPTKKKVKVYPYVMDFHPSGNAFSYPNCLGVTWKGSEQFKKLESYVETQNNIDSERFELDFTKLNKRKFKIKKRGIGNYPRLHITAPHKEKNGTDRIFLNIHETHKDIYVTYYLEFNEKGQIIDWCKGIDEIIRTY
;
A
#
# COMPACT_ATOMS: atom_id res chain seq x y z
N MET A 1 -27.33 -44.80 17.60
CA MET A 1 -26.63 -44.69 16.29
C MET A 1 -27.05 -43.49 15.45
N LYS A 2 -28.30 -42.99 15.50
CA LYS A 2 -28.72 -41.79 14.72
C LYS A 2 -28.13 -40.44 15.22
N LYS A 3 -27.75 -40.30 16.50
CA LYS A 3 -27.23 -39.05 17.07
C LYS A 3 -25.77 -38.72 16.68
N TYR A 4 -24.97 -39.73 16.36
CA TYR A 4 -23.56 -39.54 15.99
C TYR A 4 -23.38 -39.05 14.54
N ILE A 5 -24.35 -39.33 13.67
CA ILE A 5 -24.33 -38.92 12.27
C ILE A 5 -24.48 -37.39 12.15
N LEU A 6 -25.28 -36.77 13.02
CA LEU A 6 -25.48 -35.32 13.03
C LEU A 6 -24.20 -34.56 13.44
N LEU A 7 -23.41 -35.12 14.36
CA LEU A 7 -22.15 -34.51 14.83
C LEU A 7 -21.07 -34.54 13.74
N ILE A 8 -21.01 -35.62 12.96
CA ILE A 8 -20.08 -35.75 11.81
C ILE A 8 -20.50 -34.80 10.67
N PHE A 9 -21.80 -34.58 10.48
CA PHE A 9 -22.29 -33.63 9.46
C PHE A 9 -22.01 -32.17 9.83
N LEU A 10 -22.07 -31.82 11.12
CA LEU A 10 -21.70 -30.48 11.62
C LEU A 10 -20.19 -30.22 11.57
N LEU A 11 -19.36 -31.24 11.80
CA LEU A 11 -17.90 -31.14 11.67
C LEU A 11 -17.44 -31.02 10.21
N ASN A 12 -18.17 -31.61 9.25
CA ASN A 12 -17.90 -31.46 7.82
C ASN A 12 -18.52 -30.19 7.20
N LEU A 13 -19.42 -29.51 7.90
CA LEU A 13 -19.90 -28.16 7.55
C LEU A 13 -18.93 -27.05 7.99
N GLY A 14 -17.79 -27.43 8.60
CA GLY A 14 -16.58 -26.62 8.62
C GLY A 14 -15.97 -26.49 7.22
N ILE A 15 -16.79 -26.13 6.22
CA ILE A 15 -16.32 -25.38 5.07
C ILE A 15 -15.88 -24.06 5.68
N GLY A 16 -14.63 -24.06 6.17
CA GLY A 16 -13.91 -22.84 6.37
C GLY A 16 -14.02 -22.11 5.05
N ILE A 17 -14.86 -21.08 5.01
CA ILE A 17 -14.64 -19.97 4.12
C ILE A 17 -13.26 -19.51 4.57
N ALA A 18 -12.21 -20.07 3.95
CA ALA A 18 -10.89 -19.49 3.97
C ALA A 18 -11.07 -18.19 3.20
N GLN A 19 -11.63 -17.20 3.88
CA GLN A 19 -11.69 -15.83 3.43
C GLN A 19 -10.23 -15.51 3.17
N THR A 20 -9.87 -15.45 1.89
CA THR A 20 -8.48 -15.34 1.48
C THR A 20 -8.01 -14.02 2.03
N GLU A 21 -7.28 -14.08 3.14
CA GLU A 21 -6.89 -12.90 3.89
C GLU A 21 -5.84 -12.20 3.06
N PHE A 22 -6.22 -11.07 2.45
CA PHE A 22 -5.26 -10.28 1.69
C PHE A 22 -4.15 -9.82 2.64
N PRO A 23 -2.89 -9.86 2.22
CA PRO A 23 -1.81 -9.26 3.01
C PRO A 23 -2.03 -7.74 3.11
N PHE A 24 -1.59 -7.14 4.22
CA PHE A 24 -1.63 -5.69 4.38
C PHE A 24 -0.53 -5.04 3.53
N TYR A 25 -0.82 -4.81 2.25
CA TYR A 25 0.14 -4.34 1.25
C TYR A 25 0.84 -3.04 1.65
N GLU A 26 0.12 -2.08 2.25
CA GLU A 26 0.69 -0.80 2.67
C GLU A 26 1.68 -0.96 3.82
N GLN A 27 1.45 -1.89 4.76
CA GLN A 27 2.43 -2.21 5.80
C GLN A 27 3.70 -2.80 5.19
N ILE A 28 3.56 -3.75 4.26
CA ILE A 28 4.71 -4.38 3.60
C ILE A 28 5.50 -3.35 2.78
N ALA A 29 4.79 -2.49 2.05
CA ALA A 29 5.39 -1.39 1.30
C ALA A 29 6.14 -0.41 2.22
N PHE A 30 5.52 -0.03 3.34
CA PHE A 30 6.13 0.82 4.35
C PHE A 30 7.41 0.18 4.93
N ASP A 31 7.34 -1.09 5.30
CA ASP A 31 8.46 -1.88 5.83
C ASP A 31 9.62 -1.96 4.84
N PHE A 32 9.32 -2.17 3.56
CA PHE A 32 10.30 -2.13 2.49
C PHE A 32 10.94 -0.74 2.34
N TYR A 33 10.13 0.32 2.39
CA TYR A 33 10.65 1.68 2.33
C TYR A 33 11.59 2.01 3.50
N GLN A 34 11.19 1.71 4.73
CA GLN A 34 11.98 2.03 5.91
C GLN A 34 13.26 1.20 6.06
N SER A 35 13.26 -0.03 5.54
CA SER A 35 14.41 -0.94 5.65
C SER A 35 15.41 -0.80 4.50
N LYS A 36 14.94 -0.43 3.30
CA LYS A 36 15.75 -0.45 2.08
C LYS A 36 15.82 0.90 1.36
N LEU A 37 14.67 1.50 1.06
CA LEU A 37 14.62 2.66 0.15
C LEU A 37 15.16 3.93 0.80
N ILE A 38 14.79 4.21 2.05
CA ILE A 38 15.24 5.43 2.76
C ILE A 38 16.76 5.46 3.00
N ASP A 39 17.41 4.30 3.00
CA ASP A 39 18.86 4.18 3.19
C ASP A 39 19.59 4.33 1.85
N SER A 40 19.00 3.80 0.78
CA SER A 40 19.51 3.93 -0.59
C SER A 40 19.33 5.35 -1.14
N PHE A 41 18.25 6.03 -0.74
CA PHE A 41 17.89 7.37 -1.19
C PHE A 41 17.57 8.27 0.01
N PRO A 42 18.59 8.68 0.79
CA PRO A 42 18.37 9.38 2.04
C PRO A 42 17.80 10.78 1.84
N THR A 43 16.87 11.15 2.72
CA THR A 43 16.30 12.50 2.78
C THR A 43 17.08 13.38 3.77
N LYS A 44 17.27 14.66 3.43
CA LYS A 44 17.92 15.64 4.34
C LYS A 44 17.11 15.90 5.62
N LYS A 45 15.78 15.80 5.54
CA LYS A 45 14.83 16.02 6.64
C LYS A 45 14.11 14.71 6.97
N LYS A 46 13.67 14.57 8.22
CA LYS A 46 12.86 13.41 8.62
C LYS A 46 11.58 13.31 7.79
N VAL A 47 11.31 12.11 7.27
CA VAL A 47 10.09 11.81 6.52
C VAL A 47 8.93 11.71 7.49
N LYS A 48 7.84 12.41 7.20
CA LYS A 48 6.62 12.32 8.00
C LYS A 48 5.79 11.13 7.54
N VAL A 49 5.31 10.36 8.50
CA VAL A 49 4.49 9.16 8.28
C VAL A 49 3.24 9.25 9.13
N TYR A 50 2.17 8.63 8.67
CA TYR A 50 0.83 8.75 9.24
C TYR A 50 0.28 7.36 9.53
N PRO A 51 -0.30 7.13 10.72
CA PRO A 51 -0.69 5.79 11.14
C PRO A 51 -1.97 5.32 10.43
N TYR A 52 -2.98 6.18 10.31
CA TYR A 52 -4.30 5.77 9.86
C TYR A 52 -4.46 5.84 8.33
N VAL A 53 -5.23 4.90 7.78
CA VAL A 53 -5.48 4.77 6.33
C VAL A 53 -5.94 6.07 5.68
N MET A 54 -6.82 6.81 6.36
CA MET A 54 -7.34 8.10 5.88
C MET A 54 -6.27 9.19 5.76
N ASP A 55 -5.13 9.04 6.43
CA ASP A 55 -4.04 10.02 6.44
C ASP A 55 -2.83 9.61 5.60
N PHE A 56 -2.56 8.31 5.46
CA PHE A 56 -1.45 7.83 4.63
C PHE A 56 -1.88 7.55 3.19
N HIS A 57 -3.16 7.31 2.91
CA HIS A 57 -3.64 7.30 1.52
C HIS A 57 -3.66 8.72 0.96
N PRO A 58 -3.12 8.93 -0.26
CA PRO A 58 -3.23 10.22 -0.92
C PRO A 58 -4.70 10.51 -1.27
N SER A 59 -5.10 11.77 -1.13
CA SER A 59 -6.44 12.23 -1.53
C SER A 59 -6.63 12.11 -3.05
N GLY A 60 -7.78 11.61 -3.49
CA GLY A 60 -8.11 11.49 -4.92
C GLY A 60 -7.45 10.27 -5.59
N ASN A 61 -7.33 10.30 -6.92
CA ASN A 61 -6.66 9.25 -7.68
C ASN A 61 -5.19 9.62 -7.92
N ALA A 62 -4.33 9.33 -6.94
CA ALA A 62 -2.90 9.61 -7.04
C ALA A 62 -2.07 8.41 -7.56
N PHE A 63 -2.73 7.31 -7.94
CA PHE A 63 -2.02 6.19 -8.51
C PHE A 63 -1.35 6.59 -9.83
N SER A 64 -0.05 6.35 -9.91
CA SER A 64 0.78 6.60 -11.08
C SER A 64 1.14 5.24 -11.69
N TYR A 65 0.90 5.06 -12.99
CA TYR A 65 1.17 3.78 -13.63
C TYR A 65 2.68 3.46 -13.67
N PRO A 66 3.08 2.19 -13.42
CA PRO A 66 4.48 1.81 -13.27
C PRO A 66 5.14 1.50 -14.62
N ASN A 67 5.46 2.55 -15.39
CA ASN A 67 6.09 2.40 -16.72
C ASN A 67 7.40 1.58 -16.71
N CYS A 68 8.11 1.58 -15.59
CA CYS A 68 9.38 0.87 -15.41
C CYS A 68 9.24 -0.59 -14.96
N LEU A 69 8.03 -1.10 -14.75
CA LEU A 69 7.77 -2.51 -14.38
C LEU A 69 7.23 -3.34 -15.55
N GLY A 70 7.66 -3.01 -16.77
CA GLY A 70 7.29 -3.77 -17.97
C GLY A 70 5.80 -3.75 -18.31
N VAL A 71 5.03 -2.80 -17.77
CA VAL A 71 3.63 -2.60 -18.16
C VAL A 71 3.58 -1.95 -19.55
N THR A 72 2.88 -2.60 -20.47
CA THR A 72 2.79 -2.20 -21.88
C THR A 72 1.83 -1.04 -22.13
N TRP A 73 0.86 -0.84 -21.24
CA TRP A 73 -0.17 0.19 -21.35
C TRP A 73 0.31 1.55 -20.81
N LYS A 74 -0.17 2.63 -21.45
CA LYS A 74 0.08 4.01 -21.01
C LYS A 74 -1.18 4.56 -20.36
N GLY A 75 -1.13 4.83 -19.05
CA GLY A 75 -2.20 5.55 -18.34
C GLY A 75 -2.70 4.86 -17.08
N SER A 76 -2.96 5.66 -16.05
CA SER A 76 -3.49 5.17 -14.77
C SER A 76 -4.93 4.67 -14.89
N GLU A 77 -5.68 5.05 -15.92
CA GLU A 77 -7.05 4.58 -16.13
C GLU A 77 -7.18 3.09 -16.45
N GLN A 78 -6.08 2.43 -16.81
CA GLN A 78 -6.03 0.97 -17.03
C GLN A 78 -5.94 0.17 -15.73
N PHE A 79 -5.78 0.86 -14.61
CA PHE A 79 -5.68 0.26 -13.28
C PHE A 79 -6.94 0.54 -12.48
N LYS A 80 -7.27 -0.37 -11.57
CA LYS A 80 -8.33 -0.20 -10.59
C LYS A 80 -7.84 -0.64 -9.22
N LYS A 81 -8.36 0.01 -8.17
CA LYS A 81 -8.14 -0.42 -6.79
C LYS A 81 -8.67 -1.84 -6.61
N LEU A 82 -8.07 -2.60 -5.69
CA LEU A 82 -8.71 -3.83 -5.21
C LEU A 82 -9.88 -3.42 -4.30
N GLU A 83 -11.08 -3.28 -4.86
CA GLU A 83 -12.25 -2.72 -4.17
C GLU A 83 -12.60 -3.46 -2.87
N SER A 84 -12.70 -4.78 -2.91
CA SER A 84 -12.98 -5.61 -1.72
C SER A 84 -11.93 -5.43 -0.61
N TYR A 85 -10.69 -5.15 -0.98
CA TYR A 85 -9.63 -4.85 -0.02
C TYR A 85 -9.83 -3.47 0.62
N VAL A 86 -10.06 -2.44 -0.20
CA VAL A 86 -10.22 -1.06 0.26
C VAL A 86 -11.46 -0.89 1.14
N GLU A 87 -12.55 -1.58 0.82
CA GLU A 87 -13.76 -1.58 1.66
C GLU A 87 -13.48 -2.08 3.07
N THR A 88 -12.69 -3.15 3.21
CA THR A 88 -12.32 -3.68 4.54
C THR A 88 -11.41 -2.76 5.33
N GLN A 89 -10.59 -1.94 4.67
CA GLN A 89 -9.69 -0.99 5.35
C GLN A 89 -10.44 0.18 5.99
N ASN A 90 -11.61 0.55 5.46
CA ASN A 90 -12.38 1.68 5.98
C ASN A 90 -13.08 1.38 7.32
N ASN A 91 -13.08 0.12 7.76
CA ASN A 91 -13.61 -0.26 9.07
C ASN A 91 -12.55 -0.02 10.17
N ILE A 92 -12.90 0.67 11.24
CA ILE A 92 -12.00 0.97 12.37
C ILE A 92 -11.51 -0.29 13.10
N ASP A 93 -12.29 -1.37 13.08
CA ASP A 93 -11.94 -2.65 13.70
C ASP A 93 -11.08 -3.53 12.77
N SER A 94 -10.70 -3.00 11.59
CA SER A 94 -9.84 -3.69 10.64
C SER A 94 -8.39 -3.73 11.12
N GLU A 95 -7.77 -4.90 11.03
CA GLU A 95 -6.32 -5.07 11.18
C GLU A 95 -5.49 -4.25 10.16
N ARG A 96 -6.13 -3.68 9.14
CA ARG A 96 -5.50 -2.91 8.04
C ARG A 96 -5.83 -1.43 8.06
N PHE A 97 -6.42 -0.96 9.16
CA PHE A 97 -6.79 0.44 9.34
C PHE A 97 -5.59 1.32 9.74
N GLU A 98 -4.60 0.75 10.43
CA GLU A 98 -3.46 1.46 11.02
C GLU A 98 -2.12 0.78 10.72
N LEU A 99 -1.11 1.55 10.30
CA LEU A 99 0.26 1.08 10.14
C LEU A 99 0.95 0.86 11.49
N ASP A 100 1.70 -0.24 11.59
CA ASP A 100 2.55 -0.54 12.73
C ASP A 100 3.90 0.21 12.63
N PHE A 101 4.15 1.08 13.61
CA PHE A 101 5.39 1.84 13.76
C PHE A 101 6.26 1.42 14.94
N THR A 102 6.02 0.25 15.54
CA THR A 102 6.78 -0.26 16.69
C THR A 102 8.29 -0.28 16.45
N LYS A 103 8.72 -0.64 15.23
CA LYS A 103 10.14 -0.73 14.83
C LYS A 103 10.67 0.52 14.13
N LEU A 104 9.94 1.63 14.15
CA LEU A 104 10.26 2.81 13.35
C LEU A 104 11.57 3.50 13.78
N ASN A 105 12.46 3.75 12.82
CA ASN A 105 13.66 4.55 13.06
C ASN A 105 13.33 6.06 13.24
N LYS A 106 13.19 6.49 14.50
CA LYS A 106 12.87 7.88 14.88
C LYS A 106 13.93 8.92 14.47
N ARG A 107 15.11 8.51 13.99
CA ARG A 107 16.11 9.43 13.42
C ARG A 107 15.76 9.81 11.98
N LYS A 108 15.16 8.91 11.21
CA LYS A 108 14.76 9.11 9.81
C LYS A 108 13.30 9.52 9.67
N PHE A 109 12.47 9.16 10.62
CA PHE A 109 11.02 9.35 10.54
C PHE A 109 10.44 10.20 11.66
N LYS A 110 9.29 10.83 11.37
CA LYS A 110 8.47 11.55 12.35
C LYS A 110 6.99 11.17 12.18
N ILE A 111 6.44 10.48 13.18
CA ILE A 111 5.01 10.13 13.20
C ILE A 111 4.16 11.39 13.37
N LYS A 112 3.09 11.49 12.58
CA LYS A 112 2.10 12.57 12.63
C LYS A 112 0.70 11.98 12.63
N LYS A 113 -0.20 12.57 13.40
CA LYS A 113 -1.59 12.11 13.52
C LYS A 113 -2.51 12.50 12.35
N ARG A 114 -2.07 13.41 11.46
CA ARG A 114 -2.88 13.93 10.36
C ARG A 114 -2.03 14.18 9.12
N GLY A 115 -2.51 13.79 7.95
CA GLY A 115 -1.87 13.92 6.63
C GLY A 115 -1.61 15.36 6.14
N ILE A 116 -2.13 16.36 6.86
CA ILE A 116 -2.09 17.77 6.46
C ILE A 116 -0.73 18.41 6.82
N GLY A 117 -0.11 19.10 5.86
CA GLY A 117 1.02 20.02 6.10
C GLY A 117 2.37 19.63 5.51
N ASN A 118 3.44 20.03 6.20
CA ASN A 118 4.82 20.20 5.70
C ASN A 118 5.51 18.95 5.11
N TYR A 119 6.54 19.19 4.30
CA TYR A 119 7.41 18.19 3.64
C TYR A 119 8.71 17.86 4.42
N PRO A 120 9.41 16.74 4.14
CA PRO A 120 8.94 15.61 3.33
C PRO A 120 7.89 14.78 4.08
N ARG A 121 7.02 14.11 3.31
CA ARG A 121 5.96 13.23 3.82
C ARG A 121 5.81 12.01 2.92
N LEU A 122 5.36 10.92 3.50
CA LEU A 122 5.09 9.67 2.81
C LEU A 122 3.58 9.47 2.68
N HIS A 123 3.12 9.16 1.48
CA HIS A 123 1.80 8.58 1.25
C HIS A 123 1.97 7.24 0.55
N ILE A 124 1.03 6.34 0.78
CA ILE A 124 1.01 5.01 0.19
C ILE A 124 -0.36 4.86 -0.47
N THR A 125 -0.41 4.50 -1.75
CA THR A 125 -1.70 4.25 -2.40
C THR A 125 -2.30 2.94 -1.91
N ALA A 126 -3.63 2.82 -1.97
CA ALA A 126 -4.26 1.51 -2.00
C ALA A 126 -3.62 0.61 -3.09
N PRO A 127 -3.65 -0.72 -2.93
CA PRO A 127 -3.17 -1.62 -3.96
C PRO A 127 -4.10 -1.59 -5.19
N HIS A 128 -3.50 -1.65 -6.38
CA HIS A 128 -4.16 -1.61 -7.67
C HIS A 128 -3.84 -2.85 -8.48
N LYS A 129 -4.76 -3.24 -9.36
CA LYS A 129 -4.52 -4.24 -10.39
C LYS A 129 -4.91 -3.71 -11.76
N GLU A 130 -4.37 -4.32 -12.79
CA GLU A 130 -4.82 -4.05 -14.16
C GLU A 130 -6.28 -4.45 -14.33
N LYS A 131 -7.07 -3.67 -15.07
CA LYS A 131 -8.51 -3.94 -15.26
C LYS A 131 -8.76 -5.26 -15.99
N ASN A 132 -7.93 -5.57 -16.98
CA ASN A 132 -8.02 -6.74 -17.87
C ASN A 132 -6.69 -7.51 -17.95
N GLY A 133 -5.83 -7.37 -16.93
CA GLY A 133 -4.48 -7.94 -16.94
C GLY A 133 -4.34 -9.14 -16.01
N THR A 134 -3.08 -9.51 -15.78
CA THR A 134 -2.65 -10.55 -14.83
C THR A 134 -2.97 -10.20 -13.38
N ASP A 135 -2.87 -11.18 -12.46
CA ASP A 135 -3.02 -11.01 -11.00
C ASP A 135 -1.86 -10.25 -10.32
N ARG A 136 -1.16 -9.40 -11.08
CA ARG A 136 -0.12 -8.52 -10.58
C ARG A 136 -0.76 -7.39 -9.78
N ILE A 137 -0.19 -7.13 -8.60
CA ILE A 137 -0.66 -6.10 -7.70
C ILE A 137 0.38 -5.00 -7.64
N PHE A 138 -0.05 -3.77 -7.85
CA PHE A 138 0.80 -2.60 -7.89
C PHE A 138 0.43 -1.62 -6.79
N LEU A 139 1.44 -1.02 -6.18
CA LEU A 139 1.25 -0.01 -5.15
C LEU A 139 2.36 1.02 -5.25
N ASN A 140 2.00 2.28 -5.01
CA ASN A 140 2.93 3.38 -5.06
C ASN A 140 3.22 3.90 -3.65
N ILE A 141 4.49 4.15 -3.39
CA ILE A 141 4.93 4.97 -2.26
C ILE A 141 5.34 6.32 -2.81
N HIS A 142 4.70 7.36 -2.30
CA HIS A 142 4.93 8.73 -2.69
C HIS A 142 5.65 9.48 -1.58
N GLU A 143 6.92 9.79 -1.81
CA GLU A 143 7.72 10.65 -0.95
C GLU A 143 7.68 12.08 -1.52
N THR A 144 6.76 12.88 -0.99
CA THR A 144 6.55 14.25 -1.46
C THR A 144 7.48 15.23 -0.76
N HIS A 145 8.20 16.03 -1.55
CA HIS A 145 8.98 17.19 -1.12
C HIS A 145 8.29 18.50 -1.54
N LYS A 146 8.93 19.64 -1.29
CA LYS A 146 8.36 20.96 -1.64
C LYS A 146 8.18 21.14 -3.15
N ASP A 147 9.18 20.69 -3.90
CA ASP A 147 9.33 20.96 -5.34
C ASP A 147 9.57 19.66 -6.14
N ILE A 148 9.63 18.52 -5.46
CA ILE A 148 9.93 17.21 -6.06
C ILE A 148 8.94 16.18 -5.51
N TYR A 149 8.49 15.29 -6.38
CA TYR A 149 7.71 14.12 -6.03
C TYR A 149 8.51 12.87 -6.40
N VAL A 150 8.82 12.04 -5.42
CA VAL A 150 9.48 10.75 -5.68
C VAL A 150 8.44 9.66 -5.54
N THR A 151 8.25 8.88 -6.60
CA THR A 151 7.35 7.74 -6.61
C THR A 151 8.15 6.46 -6.67
N TYR A 152 7.96 5.58 -5.69
CA TYR A 152 8.44 4.21 -5.75
C TYR A 152 7.28 3.32 -6.17
N TYR A 153 7.43 2.66 -7.29
CA TYR A 153 6.47 1.71 -7.82
C TYR A 153 6.85 0.33 -7.32
N LEU A 154 5.94 -0.35 -6.64
CA LEU A 154 6.15 -1.69 -6.12
C LEU A 154 5.20 -2.65 -6.84
N GLU A 155 5.73 -3.79 -7.26
CA GLU A 155 4.96 -4.93 -7.74
C GLU A 155 4.96 -6.05 -6.69
N PHE A 156 3.78 -6.59 -6.43
CA PHE A 156 3.53 -7.69 -5.54
C PHE A 156 2.95 -8.88 -6.29
N ASN A 157 3.29 -10.08 -5.83
CA ASN A 157 2.50 -11.26 -6.13
C ASN A 157 1.27 -11.34 -5.21
N GLU A 158 0.37 -12.28 -5.50
CA GLU A 158 -0.85 -12.53 -4.72
C GLU A 158 -0.59 -12.88 -3.24
N LYS A 159 0.63 -13.32 -2.90
CA LYS A 159 1.04 -13.66 -1.53
C LYS A 159 1.57 -12.44 -0.76
N GLY A 160 1.56 -11.24 -1.36
CA GLY A 160 2.07 -10.03 -0.74
C GLY A 160 3.60 -9.92 -0.72
N GLN A 161 4.31 -10.69 -1.54
CA GLN A 161 5.75 -10.57 -1.67
C GLN A 161 6.08 -9.56 -2.76
N ILE A 162 7.00 -8.63 -2.48
CA ILE A 162 7.51 -7.68 -3.46
C ILE A 162 8.37 -8.45 -4.48
N ILE A 163 7.94 -8.46 -5.74
CA ILE A 163 8.61 -9.13 -6.85
C ILE A 163 9.61 -8.21 -7.52
N ASP A 164 9.18 -6.97 -7.78
CA ASP A 164 10.01 -5.97 -8.44
C ASP A 164 9.63 -4.56 -7.97
N TRP A 165 10.52 -3.60 -8.20
CA TRP A 165 10.27 -2.21 -7.88
C TRP A 165 11.13 -1.27 -8.72
N CYS A 166 10.64 -0.06 -8.92
CA CYS A 166 11.40 1.01 -9.56
C CYS A 166 11.08 2.37 -8.96
N LYS A 167 11.90 3.37 -9.30
CA LYS A 167 11.80 4.74 -8.80
C LYS A 167 11.58 5.71 -9.95
N GLY A 168 10.55 6.55 -9.84
CA GLY A 168 10.31 7.72 -10.67
C GLY A 168 10.50 9.01 -9.87
N ILE A 169 10.87 10.08 -10.57
CA ILE A 169 11.02 11.42 -10.00
C ILE A 169 10.31 12.39 -10.92
N ASP A 170 9.37 13.15 -10.35
CA ASP A 170 8.65 14.22 -11.03
C ASP A 170 8.97 15.55 -10.35
N GLU A 171 9.25 16.59 -11.14
CA GLU A 171 9.46 17.95 -10.65
C GLU A 171 8.16 18.73 -10.67
N ILE A 172 7.88 19.49 -9.60
CA ILE A 172 6.70 20.34 -9.53
C ILE A 172 7.04 21.70 -10.15
N ILE A 173 6.67 21.90 -11.41
CA ILE A 173 6.78 23.19 -12.08
C ILE A 173 5.60 24.07 -11.63
N ARG A 174 5.90 25.14 -10.88
CA ARG A 174 4.90 26.18 -10.53
C ARG A 174 5.01 27.31 -11.52
N THR A 175 4.03 27.43 -12.42
CA THR A 175 3.85 28.63 -13.25
C THR A 175 3.17 29.70 -12.41
N TYR A 176 3.81 30.86 -12.27
CA TYR A 176 3.27 32.06 -11.61
C TYR A 176 2.60 32.97 -12.62
#